data_AF-A0A0Q7HZ05-F1
#
_entry.id   AF-A0A0Q7HZ05-F1
#
_cell.length_a   1.000
_cell.length_b   1.000
_cell.length_c   1.000
_cell.angle_alpha   90.00
_cell.angle_beta   90.00
_cell.angle_gamma   90.00
#
_symmetry.space_group_name_H-M   'P 1'
#
loop_
_entity.id
_entity.type
_entity.pdbx_description
1 polymer ?
#
loop_
_entity_poly.entity_id
_entity_poly.type
_entity_poly.pdbx_seq_one_letter_code
_entity_poly.pdbx_strand_id
1 'polypeptide(L)'
;MLHRTLLSPLLAVAASAAALAPLAASAASEYHFAPTEAGVTRHPDHARLDPSRDRVVAELETARNQPAWSAVSRGAPWPAARTGQPATREAVEAEAIKAMREGTIPSGER
;
A
#
# COMPACT_ATOMS: atom_id res chain seq x y z
N MET A 1 37.05 39.30 -20.39
CA MET A 1 35.62 39.54 -20.72
C MET A 1 34.72 38.31 -20.57
N LEU A 2 35.23 37.09 -20.32
CA LEU A 2 34.42 35.88 -20.11
C LEU A 2 33.71 35.78 -18.74
N HIS A 3 34.14 36.57 -17.74
CA HIS A 3 33.59 36.46 -16.38
C HIS A 3 32.19 37.07 -16.29
N ARG A 4 31.94 38.18 -17.00
CA ARG A 4 30.67 38.93 -16.92
C ARG A 4 29.51 38.26 -17.68
N THR A 5 29.79 37.36 -18.63
CA THR A 5 28.78 36.66 -19.42
C THR A 5 28.35 35.32 -18.82
N LEU A 6 29.15 34.72 -17.93
CA LEU A 6 28.81 33.48 -17.22
C LEU A 6 28.28 33.70 -15.80
N LEU A 7 28.58 34.85 -15.18
CA LEU A 7 28.04 35.22 -13.86
C LEU A 7 26.53 35.49 -13.90
N SER A 8 26.01 36.07 -14.99
CA SER A 8 24.59 36.42 -15.14
C SER A 8 23.61 35.23 -15.20
N PRO A 9 23.84 34.14 -15.98
CA PRO A 9 22.95 32.99 -15.97
C PRO A 9 23.00 32.22 -14.65
N LEU A 10 24.17 32.13 -14.01
CA LEU A 10 24.31 31.50 -12.68
C LEU A 10 23.59 32.29 -11.59
N LEU A 11 23.65 33.62 -11.62
CA LEU A 11 22.87 34.48 -10.71
C LEU A 11 21.35 34.31 -10.93
N ALA A 12 20.91 34.23 -12.19
CA ALA A 12 19.50 34.05 -12.53
C ALA A 12 18.96 32.69 -12.08
N VAL A 13 19.75 31.61 -12.22
CA VAL A 13 19.41 30.27 -11.72
C VAL A 13 19.37 30.26 -10.18
N ALA A 14 20.35 30.87 -9.52
CA ALA A 14 20.38 30.97 -8.07
C ALA A 14 19.19 31.78 -7.50
N ALA A 15 18.85 32.90 -8.14
CA ALA A 15 17.69 33.71 -7.77
C ALA A 15 16.36 32.96 -7.96
N SER A 16 16.23 32.19 -9.05
CA SER A 16 15.04 31.37 -9.32
C SER A 16 14.89 30.23 -8.32
N ALA A 17 15.98 29.56 -7.97
CA ALA A 17 15.99 28.52 -6.93
C ALA A 17 15.61 29.10 -5.55
N ALA A 18 16.13 30.27 -5.21
CA ALA A 18 15.78 30.97 -3.97
C ALA A 18 14.31 31.40 -3.91
N ALA A 19 13.74 31.86 -5.04
CA ALA A 19 12.34 32.26 -5.13
C ALA A 19 11.36 31.08 -4.99
N LEU A 20 11.77 29.86 -5.36
CA LEU A 20 10.96 28.65 -5.26
C LEU A 20 11.14 27.88 -3.95
N ALA A 21 12.16 28.19 -3.15
CA ALA A 21 12.40 27.54 -1.86
C ALA A 21 11.19 27.62 -0.88
N PRO A 22 10.41 28.73 -0.81
CA PRO A 22 9.23 28.80 0.04
C PRO A 22 8.09 27.85 -0.37
N LEU A 23 7.95 27.53 -1.67
CA LEU A 23 6.95 26.57 -2.15
C LEU A 23 7.31 25.14 -1.72
N ALA A 24 8.59 24.78 -1.76
CA ALA A 24 9.06 23.48 -1.29
C ALA A 24 8.93 23.35 0.24
N ALA A 25 9.18 24.42 0.99
CA ALA A 25 8.99 24.44 2.45
C ALA A 25 7.52 24.33 2.85
N SER A 26 6.60 24.95 2.09
CA SER A 26 5.15 24.87 2.35
C SER A 26 4.59 23.46 2.16
N ALA A 27 5.19 22.65 1.28
CA ALA A 27 4.80 21.24 1.09
C ALA A 27 5.31 20.30 2.19
N ALA A 28 6.29 20.75 2.99
CA ALA A 28 6.90 19.97 4.06
C ALA A 28 6.21 20.17 5.43
N SER A 29 5.20 21.04 5.51
CA SER A 29 4.52 21.41 6.78
C SER A 29 3.00 21.30 6.68
N GLU A 30 2.34 21.15 7.83
CA GLU A 30 0.89 21.24 7.95
C GLU A 30 0.39 22.59 7.40
N TYR A 31 -0.63 22.58 6.53
CA TYR A 31 -1.10 23.74 5.76
C TYR A 31 -1.67 24.88 6.63
N HIS A 32 -2.06 24.60 7.87
CA HIS A 32 -2.59 25.57 8.83
C HIS A 32 -2.23 25.13 10.26
N PHE A 33 -1.03 25.46 10.73
CA PHE A 33 -0.68 25.27 12.13
C PHE A 33 -0.42 26.61 12.81
N ALA A 34 -1.39 27.06 13.61
CA ALA A 34 -1.17 28.02 14.68
C ALA A 34 -1.36 27.27 16.01
N PRO A 35 -0.34 27.17 16.89
CA PRO A 35 -0.44 26.48 18.18
C PRO A 35 -1.55 27.00 19.10
N THR A 36 -2.13 28.15 18.77
CA THR A 36 -3.14 28.88 19.55
C THR A 36 -4.52 28.86 18.92
N GLU A 37 -4.74 28.08 17.85
CA GLU A 37 -6.05 28.00 17.21
C GLU A 37 -7.04 27.19 18.07
N ALA A 38 -8.12 27.82 18.49
CA ALA A 38 -9.13 27.19 19.32
C ALA A 38 -9.83 26.05 18.55
N GLY A 39 -9.87 24.86 19.15
CA GLY A 39 -10.54 23.68 18.58
C GLY A 39 -9.63 22.72 17.81
N VAL A 40 -8.34 23.02 17.66
CA VAL A 40 -7.38 22.10 17.02
C VAL A 40 -6.83 21.10 18.05
N THR A 41 -7.06 19.81 17.82
CA THR A 41 -6.39 18.72 18.58
C THR A 41 -5.30 18.11 17.70
N ARG A 42 -4.05 18.16 18.17
CA ARG A 42 -2.94 17.54 17.44
C ARG A 42 -2.79 16.08 17.86
N HIS A 43 -2.70 15.20 16.86
CA HIS A 43 -2.35 13.80 17.04
C HIS A 43 -0.96 13.56 16.45
N PRO A 44 0.13 13.85 17.19
CA PRO A 44 1.50 13.69 16.68
C PRO A 44 1.78 12.25 16.23
N ASP A 45 1.07 11.28 16.79
CA ASP A 45 1.14 9.88 16.40
C ASP A 45 0.64 9.63 14.98
N HIS A 46 -0.26 10.45 14.43
CA HIS A 46 -0.71 10.36 13.03
C HIS A 46 0.33 10.89 12.04
N ALA A 47 1.29 11.70 12.51
CA ALA A 47 2.40 12.18 11.70
C ALA A 47 3.57 11.18 11.64
N ARG A 48 3.51 10.10 12.42
CA ARG A 48 4.52 9.04 12.40
C ARG A 48 4.28 8.12 11.20
N LEU A 49 5.32 7.95 10.39
CA LEU A 49 5.37 6.95 9.32
C LEU A 49 5.93 5.65 9.90
N ASP A 50 5.17 5.00 10.79
CA ASP A 50 5.47 3.68 11.32
C ASP A 50 4.23 2.77 11.16
N PRO A 51 4.24 1.81 10.22
CA PRO A 51 5.35 1.45 9.33
C PRO A 51 5.71 2.54 8.31
N SER A 52 6.96 2.52 7.82
CA SER A 52 7.40 3.45 6.77
C SER A 52 6.60 3.28 5.48
N ARG A 53 6.51 4.34 4.67
CA ARG A 53 5.78 4.30 3.39
C ARG A 53 6.28 3.18 2.48
N ASP A 54 7.60 3.02 2.37
CA ASP A 54 8.21 1.98 1.53
C ASP A 54 7.81 0.58 1.99
N ARG A 55 7.72 0.37 3.31
CA ARG A 55 7.23 -0.89 3.88
C ARG A 55 5.78 -1.14 3.53
N VAL A 56 4.91 -0.13 3.69
CA VAL A 56 3.49 -0.25 3.30
C VAL A 56 3.34 -0.59 1.83
N VAL A 57 4.14 0.03 0.95
CA VAL A 57 4.13 -0.27 -0.50
C VAL A 57 4.56 -1.72 -0.76
N ALA A 58 5.64 -2.19 -0.10
CA ALA A 58 6.11 -3.57 -0.26
C ALA A 58 5.07 -4.61 0.23
N GLU A 59 4.42 -4.34 1.36
CA GLU A 59 3.35 -5.18 1.89
C GLU A 59 2.13 -5.20 0.95
N LEU A 60 1.77 -4.05 0.38
CA LEU A 60 0.69 -3.94 -0.60
C LEU A 60 0.99 -4.76 -1.87
N GLU A 61 2.18 -4.63 -2.45
CA GLU A 61 2.57 -5.40 -3.63
C GLU A 61 2.52 -6.92 -3.35
N THR A 62 2.93 -7.34 -2.16
CA THR A 62 2.80 -8.74 -1.72
C THR A 62 1.33 -9.16 -1.63
N ALA A 63 0.46 -8.33 -1.05
CA ALA A 63 -0.97 -8.62 -0.92
C ALA A 63 -1.68 -8.71 -2.29
N ARG A 64 -1.29 -7.88 -3.26
CA ARG A 64 -1.86 -7.87 -4.62
C ARG A 64 -1.63 -9.17 -5.38
N ASN A 65 -0.55 -9.88 -5.06
CA ASN A 65 -0.21 -11.17 -5.68
C ASN A 65 -0.98 -12.36 -5.07
N GLN A 66 -1.75 -12.15 -3.99
CA GLN A 66 -2.56 -13.20 -3.38
C GLN A 66 -3.79 -13.51 -4.25
N PRO A 67 -4.15 -14.79 -4.47
CA PRO A 67 -5.35 -15.17 -5.23
C PRO A 67 -6.66 -14.54 -4.70
N ALA A 68 -6.71 -14.29 -3.39
CA ALA A 68 -7.86 -13.68 -2.72
C ALA A 68 -7.99 -12.16 -2.93
N TRP A 69 -6.96 -11.49 -3.49
CA TRP A 69 -6.91 -10.03 -3.60
C TRP A 69 -8.13 -9.43 -4.29
N SER A 70 -8.63 -10.09 -5.35
CA SER A 70 -9.79 -9.59 -6.09
C SER A 70 -11.03 -9.43 -5.19
N ALA A 71 -11.29 -10.38 -4.29
CA ALA A 71 -12.41 -10.30 -3.36
C ALA A 71 -12.13 -9.32 -2.22
N VAL A 72 -10.94 -9.41 -1.61
CA VAL A 72 -10.56 -8.57 -0.46
C VAL A 72 -10.56 -7.09 -0.82
N SER A 73 -10.01 -6.72 -1.99
CA SER A 73 -9.99 -5.32 -2.46
C SER A 73 -11.38 -4.71 -2.64
N ARG A 74 -12.44 -5.52 -2.62
CA ARG A 74 -13.85 -5.11 -2.68
C ARG A 74 -14.59 -5.26 -1.34
N GLY A 75 -13.88 -5.46 -0.24
CA GLY A 75 -14.45 -5.52 1.11
C GLY A 75 -14.75 -6.93 1.63
N ALA A 76 -14.34 -7.99 0.92
CA ALA A 76 -14.40 -9.33 1.50
C ALA A 76 -13.36 -9.47 2.64
N PRO A 77 -13.62 -10.30 3.65
CA PRO A 77 -12.64 -10.57 4.70
C PRO A 77 -11.39 -11.25 4.14
N TRP A 78 -10.23 -11.01 4.76
CA TRP A 78 -9.01 -11.72 4.43
C TRP A 78 -9.18 -13.23 4.71
N PRO A 79 -8.78 -14.12 3.80
CA PRO A 79 -8.91 -15.56 4.04
C PRO A 79 -8.07 -15.97 5.26
N ALA A 80 -8.61 -16.87 6.07
CA ALA A 80 -7.84 -17.51 7.12
C ALA A 80 -6.63 -18.23 6.51
N ALA A 81 -5.47 -18.11 7.14
CA ALA A 81 -4.29 -18.85 6.73
C ALA A 81 -4.64 -20.36 6.73
N ARG A 82 -4.36 -21.06 5.63
CA ARG A 82 -4.50 -22.52 5.61
C ARG A 82 -3.49 -23.10 6.59
N THR A 83 -3.99 -23.60 7.71
CA THR A 83 -3.18 -24.38 8.66
C THR A 83 -3.22 -25.84 8.23
N GLY A 84 -2.07 -26.37 7.80
CA GLY A 84 -1.92 -27.77 7.40
C GLY A 84 -1.52 -27.98 5.94
N GLN A 85 -1.08 -29.20 5.64
CA GLN A 85 -0.70 -29.59 4.29
C GLN A 85 -1.97 -29.66 3.43
N PRO A 86 -2.01 -29.00 2.25
CA PRO A 86 -3.15 -29.15 1.34
C PRO A 86 -3.27 -30.63 0.94
N ALA A 87 -4.50 -31.13 0.87
CA ALA A 87 -4.76 -32.46 0.36
C ALA A 87 -4.20 -32.58 -1.06
N THR A 88 -3.56 -33.72 -1.35
CA THR A 88 -3.12 -34.00 -2.73
C THR A 88 -4.35 -34.26 -3.58
N ARG A 89 -4.19 -34.14 -4.90
CA ARG A 89 -5.28 -34.38 -5.83
C ARG A 89 -5.85 -35.80 -5.67
N GLU A 90 -4.95 -36.77 -5.50
CA GLU A 90 -5.30 -38.19 -5.34
C GLU A 90 -6.10 -38.42 -4.06
N ALA A 91 -5.74 -37.74 -2.97
CA ALA A 91 -6.47 -37.82 -1.71
C ALA A 91 -7.90 -37.26 -1.85
N VAL A 92 -8.04 -36.13 -2.56
CA VAL A 92 -9.35 -35.52 -2.84
C VAL A 92 -10.20 -36.42 -3.74
N GLU A 93 -9.60 -37.03 -4.77
CA GLU A 93 -10.31 -37.95 -5.68
C GLU A 93 -10.77 -39.22 -4.94
N ALA A 94 -9.94 -39.79 -4.07
CA ALA A 94 -10.31 -40.93 -3.25
C ALA A 94 -11.45 -40.59 -2.28
N GLU A 95 -11.42 -39.41 -1.66
CA GLU A 95 -12.49 -38.92 -0.79
C GLU A 95 -13.79 -38.70 -1.57
N ALA A 96 -13.73 -38.09 -2.75
CA ALA A 96 -14.90 -37.89 -3.62
C ALA A 96 -15.52 -39.23 -4.03
N ILE A 97 -14.71 -40.22 -4.42
CA ILE A 97 -15.20 -41.57 -4.76
C ILE A 97 -15.86 -42.24 -3.56
N LYS A 98 -15.27 -42.11 -2.37
CA LYS A 98 -15.86 -42.63 -1.14
C LYS A 98 -17.21 -41.98 -0.86
N ALA A 99 -17.29 -40.65 -0.93
CA ALA A 99 -18.52 -39.89 -0.71
C ALA A 99 -19.63 -40.24 -1.71
N MET A 100 -19.28 -40.48 -2.98
CA MET A 100 -20.23 -40.96 -4.00
C MET A 100 -20.79 -42.36 -3.65
N ARG A 101 -19.96 -43.28 -3.18
CA ARG A 101 -20.42 -44.62 -2.73
C ARG A 101 -21.31 -44.53 -1.49
N GLU A 102 -21.02 -43.59 -0.60
CA GLU A 102 -21.80 -43.33 0.61
C GLU A 102 -23.08 -42.52 0.33
N GLY A 103 -23.27 -42.04 -0.90
CA GLY A 103 -24.45 -41.27 -1.31
C GLY A 103 -24.52 -39.85 -0.74
N THR A 104 -23.42 -39.34 -0.19
CA THR A 104 -23.36 -37.97 0.39
C THR A 104 -23.18 -36.89 -0.68
N ILE A 105 -22.65 -37.26 -1.86
CA ILE A 105 -22.60 -36.41 -3.04
C ILE A 105 -23.12 -37.17 -4.28
N PRO A 106 -23.78 -36.49 -5.24
CA PRO A 106 -24.27 -37.13 -6.44
C PRO A 106 -23.13 -37.68 -7.30
N SER A 107 -23.28 -38.89 -7.83
CA SER A 107 -22.27 -39.56 -8.67
C SER A 107 -22.11 -38.96 -10.08
N GLY A 108 -22.77 -37.84 -10.39
CA GLY A 108 -22.67 -37.20 -11.71
C GLY A 108 -23.33 -37.95 -12.88
N GLU A 109 -23.84 -39.17 -12.67
CA GLU A 109 -24.69 -39.84 -13.65
C GLU A 109 -26.06 -39.15 -13.69
N ARG A 110 -26.28 -38.35 -14.74
CA ARG A 110 -27.61 -38.00 -15.27
C ARG A 110 -27.75 -38.60 -16.64
#